data_AF-A0A1H6XLI6-F1
#
_entry.id   AF-A0A1H6XLI6-F1
#
_cell.length_a   1.000
_cell.length_b   1.000
_cell.length_c   1.000
_cell.angle_alpha   90.00
_cell.angle_beta   90.00
_cell.angle_gamma   90.00
#
_symmetry.space_group_name_H-M   'P 1'
#
loop_
_entity.id
_entity.type
_entity.pdbx_description
1 polymer ?
#
loop_
_entity_poly.entity_id
_entity_poly.type
_entity_poly.pdbx_seq_one_letter_code
_entity_poly.pdbx_strand_id
1 'polypeptide(L)'
;MTQKRDSSGRFKADHTQRNVVIGTATAIGAIATGLASAIHFGLFDRFFAPQDGHKVPDLEGDKHPGPHDRAVDHFRPDPTAPVPASEREALRPATGPAPGFSANRGDLRSEPSA
;
A
#
# COMPACT_ATOMS: atom_id res chain seq x y z
N MET A 1 26.69 -51.21 -23.00
CA MET A 1 25.27 -51.24 -23.38
C MET A 1 25.16 -51.57 -24.86
N THR A 2 24.65 -52.74 -25.21
CA THR A 2 24.59 -53.22 -26.61
C THR A 2 23.18 -53.04 -27.17
N GLN A 3 23.03 -52.13 -28.13
CA GLN A 3 21.75 -51.83 -28.78
C GLN A 3 21.27 -53.00 -29.63
N LYS A 4 20.04 -53.48 -29.37
CA LYS A 4 19.49 -54.68 -30.01
C LYS A 4 19.17 -54.39 -31.50
N ARG A 5 19.74 -55.20 -32.39
CA ARG A 5 19.50 -55.10 -33.85
C ARG A 5 18.23 -55.85 -34.24
N ASP A 6 17.55 -55.39 -35.29
CA ASP A 6 16.42 -56.10 -35.88
C ASP A 6 16.87 -57.23 -36.81
N SER A 7 15.92 -58.01 -37.33
CA SER A 7 16.18 -59.15 -38.23
C SER A 7 16.82 -58.75 -39.56
N SER A 8 16.87 -57.45 -39.88
CA SER A 8 17.58 -56.89 -41.03
C SER A 8 18.97 -56.33 -40.67
N GLY A 9 19.44 -56.55 -39.44
CA GLY A 9 20.76 -56.11 -38.97
C GLY A 9 20.84 -54.62 -38.62
N ARG A 10 19.72 -53.88 -38.71
CA ARG A 10 19.66 -52.45 -38.40
C ARG A 10 19.48 -52.26 -36.90
N PHE A 11 20.15 -51.25 -36.32
CA PHE A 11 20.00 -50.92 -34.92
C PHE A 11 18.57 -50.40 -34.66
N LYS A 12 17.82 -51.03 -33.75
CA LYS A 12 16.49 -50.51 -33.37
C LYS A 12 16.65 -49.20 -32.64
N ALA A 13 15.90 -48.17 -33.03
CA ALA A 13 15.87 -46.92 -32.28
C ALA A 13 15.41 -47.22 -30.84
N ASP A 14 16.16 -46.77 -29.84
CA ASP A 14 15.78 -46.94 -28.45
C ASP A 14 14.77 -45.85 -28.08
N HIS A 15 13.50 -46.21 -28.13
CA HIS A 15 12.38 -45.34 -27.77
C HIS A 15 12.23 -45.20 -26.25
N THR A 16 12.87 -46.06 -25.47
CA THR A 16 12.79 -46.07 -23.99
C THR A 16 13.48 -44.83 -23.43
N GLN A 17 14.70 -44.54 -23.88
CA GLN A 17 15.40 -43.32 -23.46
C GLN A 17 14.70 -42.05 -23.94
N ARG A 18 14.13 -42.04 -25.15
CA ARG A 18 13.39 -40.87 -25.66
C ARG A 18 12.13 -40.62 -24.85
N ASN A 19 11.36 -41.66 -24.53
CA ASN A 19 10.12 -41.54 -23.76
C ASN A 19 10.39 -41.11 -22.31
N VAL A 20 11.46 -41.60 -21.69
CA VAL A 20 11.88 -41.16 -20.35
C VAL A 20 12.30 -39.69 -20.36
N VAL A 21 13.14 -39.28 -21.31
CA VAL A 21 13.61 -37.89 -21.41
C VAL A 21 12.46 -36.92 -21.69
N ILE A 22 11.54 -37.27 -22.59
CA ILE A 22 10.36 -36.46 -22.90
C ILE A 22 9.43 -36.37 -21.68
N GLY A 23 9.21 -37.47 -20.96
CA GLY A 23 8.38 -37.48 -19.76
C GLY A 23 8.95 -36.66 -18.61
N THR A 24 10.27 -36.71 -18.38
CA THR A 24 10.92 -35.91 -17.34
C THR A 24 10.99 -34.43 -17.70
N ALA A 25 11.25 -34.09 -18.97
CA ALA A 25 11.35 -32.70 -19.40
C ALA A 25 9.99 -31.97 -19.35
N THR A 26 8.90 -32.66 -19.70
CA THR A 26 7.53 -32.09 -19.63
C THR A 26 7.06 -31.88 -18.20
N ALA A 27 7.34 -32.81 -17.29
CA ALA A 27 6.99 -32.67 -15.88
C ALA A 27 7.70 -31.48 -15.22
N ILE A 28 9.00 -31.31 -15.47
CA ILE A 28 9.79 -30.19 -14.93
C ILE A 28 9.33 -28.86 -15.53
N GLY A 29 9.08 -28.82 -16.85
CA GLY A 29 8.57 -27.62 -17.53
C GLY A 29 7.21 -27.15 -17.00
N ALA A 30 6.29 -28.09 -16.74
CA ALA A 30 4.97 -27.77 -16.20
C ALA A 30 5.03 -27.19 -14.78
N ILE A 31 5.87 -27.75 -13.90
CA ILE A 31 6.06 -27.26 -12.53
C ILE A 31 6.68 -25.86 -12.53
N ALA A 32 7.73 -25.65 -13.33
CA ALA A 32 8.39 -24.34 -13.42
C ALA A 32 7.43 -23.26 -13.95
N THR A 33 6.62 -23.57 -14.96
CA THR A 33 5.64 -22.62 -15.52
C THR A 33 4.49 -22.35 -14.54
N GLY A 34 4.05 -23.35 -13.79
CA GLY A 34 3.03 -23.19 -12.76
C GLY A 34 3.48 -22.30 -11.61
N LEU A 35 4.70 -22.49 -11.09
CA LEU A 35 5.26 -21.62 -10.05
C LEU A 35 5.49 -20.20 -10.55
N ALA A 36 6.08 -20.05 -11.74
CA ALA A 36 6.36 -18.74 -12.32
C ALA A 36 5.08 -17.93 -12.55
N SER A 37 4.01 -18.57 -13.04
CA SER A 37 2.71 -17.90 -13.22
C SER A 37 2.06 -17.55 -11.88
N ALA A 38 2.11 -18.42 -10.86
CA ALA A 38 1.59 -18.11 -9.53
C ALA A 38 2.30 -16.91 -8.86
N ILE A 39 3.63 -16.78 -9.07
CA ILE A 39 4.39 -15.60 -8.63
C ILE A 39 4.00 -14.38 -9.47
N HIS A 40 3.93 -14.49 -10.80
CA HIS A 40 3.61 -13.38 -11.69
C HIS A 40 2.20 -12.79 -11.45
N PHE A 41 1.22 -13.64 -11.16
CA PHE A 41 -0.16 -13.22 -10.85
C PHE A 41 -0.40 -12.91 -9.37
N GLY A 42 0.65 -12.84 -8.56
CA GLY A 42 0.55 -12.36 -7.17
C GLY A 42 -0.24 -13.28 -6.24
N LEU A 43 -0.33 -14.58 -6.54
CA LEU A 43 -1.07 -15.53 -5.69
C LEU A 43 -0.50 -15.59 -4.26
N PHE A 44 0.78 -15.25 -4.11
CA PHE A 44 1.48 -15.20 -2.83
C PHE A 44 1.63 -13.79 -2.25
N ASP A 45 1.19 -12.75 -2.95
CA ASP A 45 1.37 -11.35 -2.52
C ASP A 45 0.68 -11.07 -1.18
N ARG A 46 -0.40 -11.78 -0.85
CA ARG A 46 -1.06 -11.65 0.47
C ARG A 46 -0.18 -12.12 1.63
N PHE A 47 0.68 -13.12 1.40
CA PHE A 47 1.56 -13.68 2.44
C PHE A 47 2.88 -12.91 2.58
N PHE A 48 3.31 -12.25 1.51
CA PHE A 48 4.55 -11.48 1.45
C PHE A 48 4.32 -9.99 1.20
N ALA A 49 3.10 -9.52 1.48
CA ALA A 49 2.76 -8.11 1.33
C ALA A 49 3.78 -7.30 2.12
N PRO A 50 4.49 -6.34 1.48
CA PRO A 50 5.30 -5.39 2.22
C PRO A 50 4.41 -4.76 3.29
N GLN A 51 4.88 -4.73 4.53
CA GLN A 51 4.24 -3.88 5.53
C GLN A 51 4.63 -2.45 5.18
N ASP A 52 3.86 -1.87 4.27
CA ASP A 52 3.99 -0.46 3.93
C ASP A 52 3.60 0.37 5.15
N GLY A 53 4.53 1.22 5.58
CA GLY A 53 4.40 2.06 6.77
C GLY A 53 5.64 2.00 7.65
N HIS A 54 6.02 3.14 8.21
CA HIS A 54 7.00 3.16 9.29
C HIS A 54 6.31 2.67 10.56
N LYS A 55 6.99 1.81 11.33
CA LYS A 55 6.54 1.53 12.70
C LYS A 55 6.48 2.86 13.44
N VAL A 56 5.35 3.12 14.08
CA VAL A 56 5.09 4.34 14.85
C VAL A 56 5.02 3.93 16.31
N PRO A 57 6.17 3.56 16.93
CA PRO A 57 6.21 2.94 18.25
C PRO A 57 5.61 3.83 19.35
N ASP A 58 5.54 5.14 19.12
CA ASP A 58 4.88 6.13 19.96
C ASP A 58 3.34 6.10 19.89
N LEU A 59 2.77 5.55 18.81
CA LEU A 59 1.33 5.37 18.63
C LEU A 59 0.86 3.91 18.80
N GLU A 60 1.78 2.95 18.92
CA GLU A 60 1.47 1.53 19.12
C GLU A 60 0.93 1.21 20.53
N GLY A 61 1.02 2.16 21.47
CA GLY A 61 0.51 2.03 22.83
C GLY A 61 -0.90 2.61 23.01
N ASP A 62 -1.66 2.04 23.93
CA ASP A 62 -3.01 2.51 24.33
C ASP A 62 -2.99 3.85 25.14
N LYS A 63 -1.82 4.47 25.26
CA LYS A 63 -1.61 5.69 26.06
C LYS A 63 -1.41 6.87 25.13
N HIS A 64 -2.43 7.71 25.04
CA HIS A 64 -2.35 9.03 24.43
C HIS A 64 -2.60 10.11 25.51
N PRO A 65 -2.08 11.33 25.33
CA PRO A 65 -2.45 12.45 26.20
C PRO A 65 -3.97 12.66 26.16
N GLY A 66 -4.59 12.77 27.33
CA GLY A 66 -6.00 13.08 27.50
C GLY A 66 -6.30 14.57 27.28
N PRO A 67 -7.59 14.96 27.31
CA PRO A 67 -8.03 16.35 27.08
C PRO A 67 -7.43 17.39 28.04
N HIS A 68 -6.93 16.93 29.19
CA HIS A 68 -6.32 17.76 30.23
C HIS A 68 -4.80 17.64 30.28
N ASP A 69 -4.22 16.75 29.48
CA ASP A 69 -2.77 16.57 29.43
C ASP A 69 -2.18 17.63 28.50
N ARG A 70 -1.31 18.48 29.06
CA ARG A 70 -0.53 19.41 28.25
C ARG A 70 0.61 18.65 27.55
N ALA A 71 0.99 19.11 26.35
CA ALA A 71 2.15 18.62 25.60
C ALA A 71 3.44 18.63 26.45
N VAL A 72 4.51 17.96 26.02
CA VAL A 72 5.82 18.05 26.71
C VAL A 72 6.29 19.52 26.71
N ASP A 73 6.93 19.98 27.79
CA ASP A 73 7.27 21.41 28.00
C ASP A 73 7.99 22.04 26.80
N HIS A 74 8.90 21.32 26.15
CA HIS A 74 9.63 21.79 24.96
C HIS A 74 8.74 22.05 23.73
N PHE A 75 7.58 21.40 23.64
CA PHE A 75 6.60 21.59 22.56
C PHE A 75 5.44 22.50 22.96
N ARG A 76 5.46 23.06 24.17
CA ARG A 76 4.47 24.05 24.58
C ARG A 76 4.86 25.39 23.96
N PRO A 77 3.92 26.10 23.29
CA PRO A 77 4.11 27.52 23.03
C PRO A 77 4.39 28.23 24.36
N ASP A 78 5.45 29.03 24.42
CA ASP A 78 5.75 29.82 25.61
C ASP A 78 4.65 30.87 25.79
N PRO A 79 3.83 30.77 26.85
CA PRO A 79 2.74 31.72 27.08
C PRO A 79 3.24 33.10 27.52
N THR A 80 4.52 33.22 27.86
CA THR A 80 5.17 34.45 28.31
C THR A 80 6.00 35.13 27.23
N ALA A 81 6.12 34.52 26.05
CA ALA A 81 6.87 35.09 24.94
C ALA A 81 6.29 36.45 24.54
N PRO A 82 7.10 37.52 24.50
CA PRO A 82 6.62 38.84 24.14
C PRO A 82 6.26 38.89 22.64
N VAL A 83 5.11 39.49 22.33
CA VAL A 83 4.73 39.78 20.94
C VAL A 83 5.62 40.91 20.39
N PRO A 84 6.32 40.72 19.26
CA PRO A 84 7.19 41.75 18.69
C PRO A 84 6.39 42.96 18.21
N ALA A 85 7.02 44.14 18.25
CA ALA A 85 6.33 45.40 17.98
C ALA A 85 5.70 45.49 16.58
N SER A 86 6.36 44.88 15.58
CA SER A 86 5.89 44.81 14.19
C SER A 86 4.62 43.97 14.01
N GLU A 87 4.36 43.00 14.89
CA GLU A 87 3.21 42.09 14.77
C GLU A 87 2.00 42.54 15.59
N ARG A 88 2.18 43.51 16.51
CA ARG A 88 1.09 44.00 17.37
C ARG A 88 -0.10 44.55 16.59
N GLU A 89 0.15 45.28 15.51
CA GLU A 89 -0.92 45.88 14.70
C GLU A 89 -1.76 44.82 13.97
N ALA A 90 -1.15 43.69 13.61
CA ALA A 90 -1.81 42.57 12.93
C ALA A 90 -2.66 41.71 13.89
N LEU A 91 -2.25 41.64 15.16
CA LEU A 91 -2.97 40.90 16.22
C LEU A 91 -4.03 41.74 16.93
N ARG A 92 -4.21 43.01 16.55
CA ARG A 92 -5.25 43.87 17.11
C ARG A 92 -6.62 43.23 16.86
N PRO A 93 -7.49 43.14 17.89
CA PRO A 93 -8.84 42.62 17.72
C PRO A 93 -9.55 43.34 16.57
N ALA A 94 -10.23 42.58 15.72
CA ALA A 94 -11.06 43.13 14.65
C ALA A 94 -12.33 43.74 15.27
N THR A 95 -12.21 44.93 15.85
CA THR A 95 -13.30 45.68 16.50
C THR A 95 -14.20 46.42 15.50
N GLY A 96 -14.02 46.18 14.20
CA GLY A 96 -14.92 46.68 13.17
C GLY A 96 -16.27 45.95 13.21
N PRO A 97 -17.29 46.47 12.51
CA PRO A 97 -18.55 45.76 12.33
C PRO A 97 -18.27 44.36 11.77
N ALA A 98 -18.81 43.32 12.41
CA ALA A 98 -18.68 41.97 11.90
C ALA A 98 -19.21 41.92 10.46
N PRO A 99 -18.50 41.30 9.50
CA PRO A 99 -19.08 40.99 8.20
C PRO A 99 -20.33 40.15 8.46
N GLY A 100 -21.51 40.69 8.12
CA GLY A 100 -22.77 40.01 8.38
C GLY A 100 -22.80 38.67 7.65
N PHE A 101 -22.94 37.56 8.40
CA PHE A 101 -23.19 36.23 7.84
C PHE A 101 -24.62 36.05 7.30
N SER A 102 -25.40 37.13 7.19
CA SER A 102 -26.74 37.14 6.62
C SER A 102 -26.70 37.31 5.09
N ALA A 103 -25.99 36.43 4.40
CA ALA A 103 -26.16 36.25 2.96
C ALA A 103 -27.06 35.02 2.74
N ASN A 104 -28.34 35.29 2.46
CA ASN A 104 -29.36 34.42 1.87
C ASN A 104 -28.99 32.92 1.68
N ARG A 105 -29.04 32.12 2.76
CA ARG A 105 -29.05 30.64 2.66
C ARG A 105 -30.44 30.09 2.25
N GLY A 106 -31.41 30.95 1.98
CA GLY A 106 -32.81 30.58 1.71
C GLY A 106 -33.23 30.55 0.23
N ASP A 107 -32.53 31.26 -0.67
CA ASP A 107 -33.09 31.58 -1.99
C ASP A 107 -32.78 30.54 -3.09
N LEU A 108 -32.05 29.46 -2.80
CA LEU A 108 -31.67 28.44 -3.79
C LEU A 108 -32.65 27.25 -3.87
N ARG A 109 -33.76 27.24 -3.13
CA ARG A 109 -34.69 26.09 -3.06
C ARG A 109 -36.13 26.42 -3.47
N SER A 110 -36.31 27.07 -4.60
CA SER A 110 -37.62 27.14 -5.26
C SER A 110 -37.45 27.07 -6.77
N GLU A 111 -37.24 25.85 -7.27
CA GLU A 111 -37.54 25.56 -8.68
C GLU A 111 -39.05 25.28 -8.79
N PRO A 112 -39.77 25.92 -9.74
CA PRO A 112 -41.16 25.61 -9.98
C PRO A 112 -41.30 24.23 -10.64
N SER A 113 -42.12 23.38 -10.04
CA SER A 113 -42.59 22.13 -10.62
C SER A 113 -43.73 22.41 -11.61
N ALA A 114 -43.50 22.00 -12.87
CA ALA A 114 -44.45 21.65 -13.94
C ALA A 114 -45.49 22.70 -14.39
#